data_AF-A0A963B154-F1
#
_entry.id   AF-A0A963B154-F1
#
_cell.length_a   1.000
_cell.length_b   1.000
_cell.length_c   1.000
_cell.angle_alpha   90.00
_cell.angle_beta   90.00
_cell.angle_gamma   90.00
#
_symmetry.space_group_name_H-M   'P 1'
#
loop_
_entity.id
_entity.type
_entity.pdbx_description
1 polymer ?
#
loop_
_entity_poly.entity_id
_entity_poly.type
_entity_poly.pdbx_seq_one_letter_code
_entity_poly.pdbx_strand_id
1 'polypeptide(L)'
;MPILLLVSQERCPFCRQIKREILGPMIASGEYLGRLLIREILIDSPGSSVRDFKGNTQTSRAFAIGYKIQLTPTLLFLDPDGNELAERIVGIQTPELFYFYVDRAVQDAIAAFPGRS
;
A
#
# COMPACT_ATOMS: atom_id res chain seq x y z
N MET A 1 7.91 -11.97 0.73
CA MET A 1 7.37 -11.24 -0.43
C MET A 1 7.03 -9.83 0.03
N PRO A 2 7.39 -8.79 -0.73
CA PRO A 2 7.01 -7.40 -0.45
C PRO A 2 5.51 -7.19 -0.45
N ILE A 3 5.07 -6.13 0.23
CA ILE A 3 3.66 -5.75 0.37
C ILE A 3 3.48 -4.31 -0.09
N LEU A 4 2.63 -4.08 -1.08
CA LEU A 4 2.05 -2.77 -1.36
C LEU A 4 0.78 -2.64 -0.52
N LEU A 5 0.81 -1.75 0.47
CA LEU A 5 -0.32 -1.47 1.35
C LEU A 5 -0.92 -0.12 1.02
N LEU A 6 -2.16 -0.13 0.51
CA LEU A 6 -2.99 1.07 0.37
C LEU A 6 -3.66 1.40 1.70
N VAL A 7 -3.32 2.56 2.25
CA VAL A 7 -4.02 3.18 3.38
C VAL A 7 -5.11 4.10 2.83
N SER A 8 -6.35 3.76 3.14
CA SER A 8 -7.55 4.25 2.45
C SER A 8 -8.65 4.67 3.42
N GLN A 9 -9.70 5.29 2.88
CA GLN A 9 -10.92 5.70 3.57
C GLN A 9 -12.13 5.36 2.70
N GLU A 10 -13.27 5.01 3.32
CA GLU A 10 -14.47 4.56 2.59
C GLU A 10 -14.96 5.60 1.57
N ARG A 11 -15.05 6.87 2.02
CA ARG A 11 -15.63 7.97 1.24
C ARG A 11 -14.57 8.88 0.62
N CYS A 12 -13.47 8.30 0.13
CA CYS A 12 -12.35 9.03 -0.48
C CYS A 12 -12.35 8.88 -2.02
N PRO A 13 -12.64 9.94 -2.80
CA PRO A 13 -12.63 9.89 -4.27
C PRO A 13 -11.29 9.48 -4.85
N PHE A 14 -10.18 10.03 -4.33
CA PHE A 14 -8.83 9.67 -4.76
C PHE A 14 -8.48 8.21 -4.45
N CYS A 15 -8.95 7.68 -3.33
CA CYS A 15 -8.78 6.27 -2.97
C CYS A 15 -9.56 5.34 -3.91
N ARG A 16 -10.74 5.77 -4.39
CA ARG A 16 -11.46 5.03 -5.44
C ARG A 16 -10.73 5.12 -6.78
N GLN A 17 -10.18 6.28 -7.10
CA GLN A 17 -9.44 6.51 -8.34
C GLN A 17 -8.21 5.60 -8.45
N ILE A 18 -7.33 5.61 -7.44
CA ILE A 18 -6.13 4.76 -7.42
C ILE A 18 -6.47 3.26 -7.52
N LYS A 19 -7.55 2.82 -6.88
CA LYS A 19 -8.00 1.42 -6.97
C LYS A 19 -8.47 1.06 -8.37
N ARG A 20 -9.23 1.93 -9.03
CA ARG A 20 -9.80 1.66 -10.37
C ARG A 20 -8.76 1.79 -11.48
N GLU A 21 -7.94 2.82 -11.42
CA GLU A 21 -7.07 3.20 -12.55
C GLU A 21 -5.68 2.58 -12.46
N ILE A 22 -5.23 2.20 -11.26
CA ILE A 22 -3.87 1.71 -11.02
C ILE A 22 -3.88 0.28 -10.46
N LEU A 23 -4.33 0.11 -9.22
CA LEU A 23 -4.17 -1.17 -8.52
C LEU A 23 -5.03 -2.29 -9.12
N GLY A 24 -6.25 -1.97 -9.58
CA GLY A 24 -7.13 -2.92 -10.26
C GLY A 24 -6.51 -3.48 -11.54
N PRO A 25 -6.09 -2.62 -12.50
CA PRO A 25 -5.35 -3.05 -13.68
C PRO A 25 -4.06 -3.82 -13.36
N MET A 26 -3.28 -3.40 -12.36
CA MET A 26 -2.06 -4.13 -11.94
C MET A 26 -2.36 -5.53 -11.40
N ILE A 27 -3.45 -5.69 -10.64
CA ILE A 27 -3.88 -7.01 -10.16
C ILE A 27 -4.36 -7.86 -11.36
N ALA A 28 -5.15 -7.26 -12.26
CA ALA A 28 -5.72 -7.96 -13.41
C ALA A 28 -4.68 -8.38 -14.46
N SER A 29 -3.61 -7.61 -14.64
CA SER A 29 -2.52 -7.95 -15.56
C SER A 29 -1.73 -9.17 -15.10
N GLY A 30 -1.70 -9.44 -13.79
CA GLY A 30 -0.91 -10.51 -13.20
C GLY A 30 0.60 -10.28 -13.23
N GLU A 31 1.06 -9.10 -13.66
CA GLU A 31 2.48 -8.75 -13.81
C GLU A 31 3.30 -9.01 -12.55
N TYR A 32 2.69 -8.78 -11.38
CA TYR A 32 3.33 -8.91 -10.08
C TYR A 32 2.93 -10.18 -9.31
N LEU A 33 2.26 -11.13 -9.96
CA LEU A 33 1.83 -12.38 -9.35
C LEU A 33 3.03 -13.15 -8.79
N GLY A 34 2.95 -13.53 -7.51
CA GLY A 34 4.03 -14.22 -6.80
C GLY A 34 5.24 -13.35 -6.41
N ARG A 35 5.23 -12.05 -6.77
CA ARG A 35 6.32 -11.10 -6.48
C ARG A 35 5.89 -9.95 -5.56
N LEU A 36 4.60 -9.62 -5.49
CA LEU A 36 4.07 -8.54 -4.65
C LEU A 36 2.72 -8.93 -4.03
N LEU A 37 2.51 -8.59 -2.76
CA LEU A 37 1.20 -8.64 -2.12
C LEU A 37 0.56 -7.25 -2.12
N ILE A 38 -0.61 -7.11 -2.74
CA ILE A 38 -1.38 -5.86 -2.68
C ILE A 38 -2.45 -6.00 -1.59
N ARG A 39 -2.54 -5.03 -0.68
CA ARG A 39 -3.49 -4.99 0.45
C ARG A 39 -4.07 -3.60 0.62
N GLU A 40 -5.28 -3.52 1.19
CA GLU A 40 -5.93 -2.26 1.58
C GLU A 40 -6.31 -2.32 3.06
N ILE A 41 -6.16 -1.19 3.75
CA ILE A 41 -6.78 -0.97 5.07
C ILE A 41 -7.64 0.30 5.02
N LEU A 42 -8.78 0.26 5.70
CA LEU A 42 -9.69 1.40 5.86
C LEU A 42 -9.52 1.99 7.26
N ILE A 43 -9.06 3.24 7.34
CA ILE A 43 -8.74 3.87 8.64
C ILE A 43 -9.94 4.57 9.29
N ASP A 44 -11.06 4.70 8.58
CA ASP A 44 -12.31 5.33 9.02
C ASP A 44 -13.48 4.34 9.18
N SER A 45 -13.30 3.08 8.81
CA SER A 45 -14.31 2.02 8.96
C SER A 45 -14.40 1.56 10.42
N PRO A 46 -15.59 1.61 11.06
CA PRO A 46 -15.81 1.05 12.39
C PRO A 46 -15.47 -0.44 12.46
N GLY A 47 -14.80 -0.85 13.55
CA GLY A 47 -14.40 -2.26 13.75
C GLY A 47 -13.24 -2.74 12.87
N SER A 48 -12.67 -1.88 12.00
CA SER A 48 -11.54 -2.25 11.17
C SER A 48 -10.27 -2.44 12.01
N SER A 49 -9.66 -3.62 11.90
CA SER A 49 -8.43 -3.99 12.62
C SER A 49 -7.41 -4.63 11.70
N VAL A 50 -6.14 -4.44 12.04
CA VAL A 50 -4.99 -5.05 11.38
C VAL A 50 -4.26 -5.92 12.40
N ARG A 51 -3.85 -7.12 11.97
CA ARG A 51 -2.81 -7.87 12.65
C ARG A 51 -1.47 -7.40 12.09
N ASP A 52 -0.67 -6.76 12.92
CA ASP A 52 0.62 -6.20 12.51
C ASP A 52 1.67 -7.29 12.25
N PHE A 53 2.86 -6.85 11.82
CA PHE A 53 4.00 -7.71 11.50
C PHE A 53 4.57 -8.46 12.71
N LYS A 54 4.27 -8.02 13.93
CA LYS A 54 4.65 -8.68 15.19
C LYS A 54 3.55 -9.60 15.71
N GLY A 55 2.44 -9.71 15.00
CA GLY A 55 1.29 -10.52 15.34
C GLY A 55 0.29 -9.85 16.29
N ASN A 56 0.50 -8.59 16.68
CA ASN A 56 -0.42 -7.85 17.55
C ASN A 56 -1.63 -7.37 16.75
N THR A 57 -2.80 -7.40 17.37
CA THR A 57 -4.01 -6.83 16.75
C THR A 57 -4.18 -5.39 17.24
N GLN A 58 -4.37 -4.46 16.31
CA GLN A 58 -4.69 -3.07 16.60
C GLN A 58 -5.68 -2.52 15.58
N THR A 59 -6.28 -1.37 15.84
CA THR A 59 -7.18 -0.73 14.86
C THR A 59 -6.39 -0.30 13.62
N SER A 60 -7.03 -0.30 12.46
CA SER A 60 -6.42 0.19 11.20
C SER A 60 -5.93 1.63 11.33
N ARG A 61 -6.65 2.45 12.10
CA ARG A 61 -6.26 3.83 12.42
C ARG A 61 -4.98 3.90 13.26
N ALA A 62 -4.89 3.11 14.34
CA ALA A 62 -3.69 3.06 15.18
C ALA A 62 -2.48 2.56 14.39
N PHE A 63 -2.67 1.55 13.55
CA PHE A 63 -1.64 1.06 12.63
C PHE A 63 -1.12 2.18 11.71
N ALA A 64 -2.01 2.92 11.06
CA ALA A 64 -1.62 4.03 10.18
C ALA A 64 -0.89 5.18 10.91
N ILE A 65 -1.31 5.50 12.14
CA ILE A 65 -0.62 6.46 13.01
C ILE A 65 0.81 5.99 13.34
N GLY A 66 1.02 4.70 13.55
CA GLY A 66 2.35 4.11 13.75
C GLY A 66 3.32 4.38 12.60
N TYR A 67 2.82 4.41 11.36
CA TYR A 67 3.57 4.80 10.16
C TYR A 67 3.63 6.33 9.92
N LYS A 68 3.10 7.13 10.85
CA LYS A 68 2.97 8.59 10.74
C LYS A 68 2.16 9.05 9.52
N ILE A 69 1.17 8.26 9.12
CA ILE A 69 0.31 8.61 7.98
C ILE A 69 -0.75 9.61 8.41
N GLN A 70 -0.85 10.71 7.66
CA GLN A 70 -1.78 11.81 7.92
C GLN A 70 -2.77 12.05 6.77
N LEU A 71 -2.51 11.50 5.58
CA LEU A 71 -3.30 11.72 4.36
C LEU A 71 -3.68 10.39 3.71
N THR A 72 -4.85 10.34 3.08
CA THR A 72 -5.26 9.24 2.19
C THR A 72 -5.52 9.74 0.76
N PRO A 73 -5.28 8.91 -0.27
CA PRO A 73 -4.62 7.60 -0.20
C PRO A 73 -3.13 7.74 0.13
N THR A 74 -2.56 6.76 0.83
CA THR A 74 -1.10 6.58 0.95
C THR A 74 -0.75 5.15 0.56
N LEU A 75 0.25 4.95 -0.30
CA LEU A 75 0.83 3.65 -0.61
C LEU A 75 2.12 3.45 0.19
N LEU A 76 2.14 2.43 1.03
CA LEU A 76 3.36 1.93 1.68
C LEU A 76 3.89 0.72 0.91
N PHE A 77 5.21 0.60 0.84
CA PHE A 77 5.90 -0.55 0.26
C PHE A 77 6.72 -1.23 1.35
N LEU A 78 6.27 -2.37 1.84
CA LEU A 78 6.75 -2.96 3.10
C LEU A 78 7.38 -4.35 2.88
N ASP A 79 8.37 -4.68 3.69
CA ASP A 79 8.84 -6.06 3.85
C ASP A 79 7.93 -6.85 4.81
N PRO A 80 8.14 -8.18 4.97
CA PRO A 80 7.38 -9.01 5.91
C PRO A 80 7.58 -8.68 7.40
N ASP A 81 8.56 -7.84 7.75
CA ASP A 81 8.81 -7.38 9.12
C ASP A 81 8.21 -5.99 9.37
N GLY A 82 7.65 -5.36 8.33
CA GLY A 82 6.98 -4.06 8.36
C GLY A 82 7.88 -2.87 8.05
N ASN A 83 9.10 -3.06 7.57
CA ASN A 83 10.00 -1.98 7.19
C ASN A 83 9.67 -1.47 5.78
N GLU A 84 9.81 -0.16 5.57
CA GLU A 84 9.65 0.43 4.23
C GLU A 84 10.83 0.05 3.31
N LEU A 85 10.49 -0.56 2.18
CA LEU A 85 11.43 -1.00 1.14
C LEU A 85 11.66 0.08 0.06
N ALA A 86 10.70 0.99 -0.12
CA ALA A 86 10.76 2.07 -1.09
C ALA A 86 10.05 3.30 -0.56
N GLU A 87 10.27 4.45 -1.21
CA GLU A 87 9.60 5.69 -0.87
C GLU A 87 8.07 5.54 -1.01
N ARG A 88 7.36 5.90 0.05
CA ARG A 88 5.89 5.88 0.06
C ARG A 88 5.32 6.95 -0.88
N ILE A 89 4.15 6.67 -1.45
CA ILE A 89 3.42 7.64 -2.27
C ILE A 89 2.28 8.22 -1.45
N VAL A 90 2.25 9.55 -1.31
CA VAL A 90 1.25 10.28 -0.50
C VAL A 90 0.35 11.11 -1.41
N GLY A 91 -0.94 10.81 -1.39
CA GLY A 91 -1.95 11.45 -2.23
C GLY A 91 -1.83 11.09 -3.73
N ILE A 92 -2.52 11.86 -4.57
CA ILE A 92 -2.41 11.81 -6.03
C ILE A 92 -1.93 13.19 -6.47
N GLN A 93 -0.67 13.32 -6.89
CA GLN A 93 -0.10 14.63 -7.26
C GLN A 93 -0.37 14.99 -8.72
N THR A 94 -0.16 14.04 -9.64
CA THR A 94 -0.36 14.23 -11.08
C THR A 94 -1.00 12.97 -11.68
N PRO A 95 -2.30 12.99 -12.02
CA PRO A 95 -3.01 11.82 -12.53
C PRO A 95 -2.35 11.18 -13.76
N GLU A 96 -1.73 11.98 -14.62
CA GLU A 96 -1.21 11.57 -15.92
C GLU A 96 0.03 10.66 -15.83
N LEU A 97 0.82 10.81 -14.77
CA LEU A 97 2.06 10.02 -14.55
C LEU A 97 1.94 9.06 -13.36
N PHE A 98 0.78 9.01 -12.72
CA PHE A 98 0.62 8.32 -11.46
C PHE A 98 0.89 6.82 -11.56
N TYR A 99 0.49 6.17 -12.67
CA TYR A 99 0.84 4.77 -12.93
C TYR A 99 2.35 4.53 -12.93
N PHE A 100 3.10 5.39 -13.62
CA PHE A 100 4.55 5.25 -13.74
C PHE A 100 5.23 5.35 -12.37
N TYR A 101 4.81 6.27 -11.50
CA TYR A 101 5.37 6.39 -10.16
C TYR A 101 5.06 5.18 -9.28
N VAL A 102 3.83 4.66 -9.34
CA VAL A 102 3.44 3.46 -8.59
C VAL A 102 4.21 2.24 -9.07
N ASP A 103 4.29 2.05 -10.39
CA ASP A 103 5.06 0.97 -11.01
C ASP A 103 6.54 1.03 -10.63
N ARG A 104 7.15 2.22 -10.72
CA ARG A 104 8.53 2.44 -10.34
C ARG A 104 8.78 2.09 -8.86
N ALA A 105 7.92 2.57 -7.96
CA ALA A 105 8.06 2.30 -6.53
C ALA A 105 7.87 0.81 -6.20
N VAL A 106 7.00 0.10 -6.93
CA VAL A 106 6.90 -1.36 -6.83
C VAL A 106 8.20 -2.05 -7.26
N GLN A 107 8.77 -1.65 -8.40
CA GLN A 107 10.03 -2.23 -8.88
C GLN A 107 11.18 -1.96 -7.90
N ASP A 108 11.27 -0.74 -7.36
CA ASP A 108 12.25 -0.39 -6.33
C ASP A 108 12.07 -1.24 -5.06
N ALA A 109 10.83 -1.44 -4.60
CA ALA A 109 10.54 -2.28 -3.43
C ALA A 109 10.90 -3.77 -3.67
N ILE A 110 10.63 -4.29 -4.86
CA ILE A 110 10.99 -5.66 -5.23
C ILE A 110 12.52 -5.80 -5.31
N ALA A 111 13.22 -4.84 -5.90
CA ALA A 111 14.68 -4.85 -5.98
C ALA A 111 15.34 -4.73 -4.59
N ALA A 112 14.75 -3.94 -3.69
CA ALA A 112 15.23 -3.78 -2.32
C ALA A 112 14.92 -4.98 -1.41
N PHE A 113 14.03 -5.90 -1.82
CA PHE A 113 13.68 -7.07 -1.02
C PHE A 113 14.62 -8.25 -1.34
N PRO A 114 15.57 -8.60 -0.45
CA PRO A 114 16.61 -9.58 -0.75
C PRO A 114 16.11 -11.03 -0.89
N GLY A 115 14.81 -11.30 -0.70
CA GLY A 115 14.27 -12.65 -0.58
C GLY A 115 14.76 -13.30 0.71
N ARG A 116 13.85 -13.74 1.59
CA ARG A 116 14.28 -14.69 2.62
C ARG A 116 14.54 -16.02 1.89
N SER A 117 15.81 -16.39 1.79
CA SER A 117 16.30 -17.73 1.47
C SER A 117 15.60 -18.79 2.30
#